data_AF-A0A1M4ENV4-F1
#
_entry.id   AF-A0A1M4ENV4-F1
#
_cell.length_a   1.000
_cell.length_b   1.000
_cell.length_c   1.000
_cell.angle_alpha   90.00
_cell.angle_beta   90.00
_cell.angle_gamma   90.00
#
_symmetry.space_group_name_H-M   'P 1'
#
loop_
_entity.id
_entity.type
_entity.pdbx_description
1 polymer ?
#
loop_
_entity_poly.entity_id
_entity_poly.type
_entity_poly.pdbx_seq_one_letter_code
_entity_poly.pdbx_strand_id
1 'polypeptide(L)'
;MTEHRHGESGVMGRFGRAIGLVAAGALAGGALVAGGVALADGLPWSGGDHVSYVKERRSIPAGYLSTNVVCPKGQQAVGGGYAHLGEHDRERPVIAEVNAPSNTSGKPDEVNNAWSFLFMNDKEEPTPIDVYVICAPIGG
;
A
#
# COMPACT_ATOMS: atom_id res chain seq x y z
N MET A 1 57.40 -40.64 -13.39
CA MET A 1 57.71 -39.98 -14.68
C MET A 1 56.85 -38.73 -14.74
N THR A 2 57.37 -37.62 -14.21
CA THR A 2 57.77 -36.40 -14.97
C THR A 2 56.55 -35.75 -15.65
N GLU A 3 55.92 -34.76 -15.02
CA GLU A 3 56.26 -33.32 -15.03
C GLU A 3 56.31 -32.73 -16.45
N HIS A 4 55.53 -31.66 -16.70
CA HIS A 4 55.85 -30.44 -17.46
C HIS A 4 54.55 -29.63 -17.64
N ARG A 5 54.30 -28.58 -16.85
CA ARG A 5 54.77 -27.17 -16.96
C ARG A 5 54.11 -26.36 -18.08
N HIS A 6 53.37 -25.34 -17.62
CA HIS A 6 53.39 -23.91 -17.99
C HIS A 6 53.43 -23.50 -19.48
N GLY A 7 52.53 -22.57 -19.81
CA GLY A 7 52.67 -21.66 -20.96
C GLY A 7 51.66 -20.53 -20.92
N GLU A 8 51.96 -19.46 -20.19
CA GLU A 8 51.35 -18.13 -20.32
C GLU A 8 51.74 -17.46 -21.65
N SER A 9 50.89 -16.56 -22.17
CA SER A 9 51.21 -15.27 -22.84
C SER A 9 49.89 -14.73 -23.43
N GLY A 10 49.30 -13.62 -22.96
CA GLY A 10 49.72 -12.22 -23.17
C GLY A 10 49.04 -11.70 -24.45
N VAL A 11 48.14 -10.71 -24.45
CA VAL A 11 48.37 -9.24 -24.41
C VAL A 11 46.96 -8.61 -24.40
N MET A 12 46.47 -7.98 -23.33
CA MET A 12 46.59 -6.56 -22.95
C MET A 12 46.27 -5.53 -24.06
N GLY A 13 45.00 -5.14 -24.16
CA GLY A 13 44.53 -3.91 -24.82
C GLY A 13 43.93 -2.93 -23.79
N ARG A 14 44.75 -1.93 -23.41
CA ARG A 14 44.46 -0.58 -22.84
C ARG A 14 43.07 -0.31 -22.24
N PHE A 15 42.96 -0.06 -20.93
CA PHE A 15 43.25 1.19 -20.19
C PHE A 15 42.31 2.38 -20.45
N GLY A 16 41.56 2.70 -19.39
CA GLY A 16 40.76 3.90 -19.16
C GLY A 16 39.65 3.61 -18.14
N ARG A 17 39.94 3.15 -16.90
CA ARG A 17 40.07 3.98 -15.66
C ARG A 17 38.92 5.03 -15.59
N ALA A 18 38.04 5.07 -14.58
CA ALA A 18 38.28 4.80 -13.16
C ALA A 18 36.97 4.76 -12.32
N ILE A 19 36.89 3.76 -11.42
CA ILE A 19 36.49 3.82 -10.00
C ILE A 19 35.02 4.25 -9.68
N GLY A 20 34.20 3.47 -8.97
CA GLY A 20 34.53 2.28 -8.21
C GLY A 20 33.38 1.65 -7.42
N LEU A 21 33.79 0.57 -6.74
CA LEU A 21 33.21 -0.14 -5.60
C LEU A 21 31.96 -1.01 -5.83
N VAL A 22 32.27 -2.26 -6.16
CA VAL A 22 31.49 -3.45 -5.82
C VAL A 22 31.60 -3.69 -4.30
N ALA A 23 30.47 -3.89 -3.65
CA ALA A 23 30.34 -4.74 -2.47
C ALA A 23 28.97 -5.44 -2.59
N ALA A 24 28.91 -6.62 -3.21
CA ALA A 24 29.07 -7.92 -2.55
C ALA A 24 28.13 -8.08 -1.35
N GLY A 25 27.01 -8.77 -1.60
CA GLY A 25 26.02 -9.14 -0.58
C GLY A 25 25.05 -10.20 -1.09
N ALA A 26 25.55 -11.24 -1.75
CA ALA A 26 24.78 -12.45 -2.04
C ALA A 26 25.08 -13.47 -0.94
N LEU A 27 24.25 -13.54 0.10
CA LEU A 27 24.13 -14.73 0.93
C LEU A 27 22.68 -14.92 1.41
N ALA A 28 22.26 -16.17 1.28
CA ALA A 28 21.11 -16.81 1.92
C ALA A 28 19.72 -16.56 1.31
N GLY A 29 19.29 -17.54 0.51
CA GLY A 29 17.89 -17.78 0.24
C GLY A 29 17.09 -18.00 1.52
N GLY A 30 15.85 -17.49 1.51
CA GLY A 30 14.90 -17.67 2.60
C GLY A 30 14.30 -16.38 3.13
N ALA A 31 13.69 -15.54 2.28
CA ALA A 31 12.86 -14.42 2.72
C ALA A 31 11.89 -13.92 1.64
N LEU A 32 11.13 -14.81 0.99
CA LEU A 32 10.08 -14.38 0.04
C LEU A 32 8.70 -14.13 0.69
N VAL A 33 8.58 -14.14 2.03
CA VAL A 33 7.25 -14.05 2.68
C VAL A 33 7.00 -12.76 3.47
N ALA A 34 7.91 -11.78 3.41
CA ALA A 34 7.73 -10.49 4.11
C ALA A 34 8.00 -9.25 3.24
N GLY A 35 8.14 -9.42 1.92
CA GLY A 35 8.47 -8.32 1.00
C GLY A 35 7.28 -7.59 0.38
N GLY A 36 6.04 -8.01 0.66
CA GLY A 36 4.86 -7.52 -0.07
C GLY A 36 4.30 -6.17 0.38
N VAL A 37 4.63 -5.68 1.59
CA VAL A 37 3.90 -4.54 2.20
C VAL A 37 4.78 -3.35 2.54
N ALA A 38 6.11 -3.51 2.59
CA ALA A 38 7.01 -2.44 3.07
C ALA A 38 7.46 -1.44 1.98
N LEU A 39 7.07 -1.61 0.72
CA LEU A 39 7.45 -0.70 -0.37
C LEU A 39 6.33 0.25 -0.83
N ALA A 40 5.13 0.16 -0.26
CA ALA A 40 4.04 1.06 -0.65
C ALA A 40 4.12 2.44 0.03
N ASP A 41 4.68 2.53 1.25
CA ASP A 41 4.65 3.75 2.06
C ASP A 41 5.78 4.75 1.73
N GLY A 42 6.70 4.41 0.81
CA GLY A 42 7.94 5.18 0.59
C GLY A 42 8.27 5.54 -0.86
N LEU A 43 7.40 5.26 -1.83
CA LEU A 43 7.67 5.61 -3.23
C LEU A 43 7.19 7.05 -3.52
N PRO A 44 8.10 7.99 -3.85
CA PRO A 44 7.71 9.31 -4.33
C PRO A 44 7.15 9.18 -5.75
N TRP A 45 5.83 9.00 -5.87
CA TRP A 45 5.13 8.98 -7.15
C TRP A 45 5.15 10.40 -7.75
N SER A 46 5.64 10.53 -8.98
CA SER A 46 5.82 11.79 -9.70
C SER A 46 5.33 11.65 -11.15
N GLY A 47 4.30 12.41 -11.55
CA GLY A 47 3.61 12.19 -12.83
C GLY A 47 2.10 12.52 -12.86
N GLY A 48 1.74 13.80 -12.85
CA GLY A 48 0.57 14.38 -13.56
C GLY A 48 -0.88 13.87 -13.34
N ASP A 49 -1.13 12.57 -13.46
CA ASP A 49 -2.44 11.91 -13.58
C ASP A 49 -2.56 10.74 -12.60
N HIS A 50 -2.28 11.00 -11.33
CA HIS A 50 -2.04 9.93 -10.38
C HIS A 50 -3.26 9.49 -9.60
N VAL A 51 -3.49 8.19 -9.64
CA VAL A 51 -4.24 7.49 -8.59
C VAL A 51 -3.53 7.72 -7.27
N SER A 52 -4.26 8.25 -6.28
CA SER A 52 -3.79 8.43 -4.92
C SER A 52 -4.59 7.55 -3.95
N TYR A 53 -4.12 7.40 -2.73
CA TYR A 53 -4.90 6.76 -1.67
C TYR A 53 -4.86 7.62 -0.40
N VAL A 54 -5.97 7.62 0.33
CA VAL A 54 -6.07 8.22 1.65
C VAL A 54 -6.40 7.11 2.63
N LYS A 55 -5.65 7.04 3.73
CA LYS A 55 -5.81 6.05 4.78
C LYS A 55 -5.97 6.77 6.11
N GLU A 56 -6.97 6.39 6.87
CA GLU A 56 -7.23 6.94 8.20
C GLU A 56 -7.48 5.83 9.21
N ARG A 57 -6.98 6.03 10.43
CA ARG A 57 -7.26 5.14 11.55
C ARG A 57 -8.52 5.60 12.27
N ARG A 58 -9.42 4.66 12.53
CA ARG A 58 -10.65 4.89 13.28
C ARG A 58 -10.78 3.86 14.40
N SER A 59 -11.62 4.16 15.38
CA SER A 59 -12.01 3.24 16.43
C SER A 59 -13.53 3.14 16.41
N ILE A 60 -14.05 1.94 16.18
CA ILE A 60 -15.48 1.68 16.15
C ILE A 60 -15.94 1.46 17.59
N PRO A 61 -16.75 2.35 18.18
CA PRO A 61 -17.29 2.15 19.53
C PRO A 61 -18.24 0.94 19.56
N ALA A 62 -18.70 0.53 20.74
CA ALA A 62 -19.84 -0.37 20.84
C ALA A 62 -21.07 0.24 20.13
N GLY A 63 -21.80 -0.57 19.37
CA GLY A 63 -22.92 -0.12 18.54
C GLY A 63 -22.49 0.31 17.14
N TYR A 64 -22.87 1.51 16.71
CA TYR A 64 -22.75 1.96 15.32
C TYR A 64 -21.73 3.07 15.13
N LEU A 65 -21.01 3.03 14.00
CA LEU A 65 -20.20 4.16 13.50
C LEU A 65 -20.50 4.41 12.02
N SER A 66 -21.06 5.57 11.73
CA SER A 66 -21.15 6.11 10.37
C SER A 66 -19.97 7.04 10.13
N THR A 67 -19.16 6.78 9.10
CA THR A 67 -17.98 7.59 8.78
C THR A 67 -17.66 7.54 7.29
N ASN A 68 -16.72 8.38 6.86
CA ASN A 68 -16.17 8.35 5.51
C ASN A 68 -14.68 8.68 5.51
N VAL A 69 -14.04 8.39 4.36
CA VAL A 69 -12.73 8.91 3.99
C VAL A 69 -12.88 9.66 2.68
N VAL A 70 -12.35 10.87 2.61
CA VAL A 70 -12.61 11.81 1.52
C VAL A 70 -11.38 11.92 0.63
N CYS A 71 -11.59 11.90 -0.67
CA CYS A 71 -10.55 12.15 -1.65
C CYS A 71 -10.08 13.61 -1.61
N PRO A 72 -8.81 13.87 -1.96
CA PRO A 72 -8.34 15.24 -2.15
C PRO A 72 -9.18 16.00 -3.18
N LYS A 73 -9.21 17.33 -3.05
CA LYS A 73 -9.94 18.19 -3.98
C LYS A 73 -9.50 17.93 -5.42
N GLY A 74 -10.49 17.81 -6.33
CA GLY A 74 -10.25 17.54 -7.75
C GLY A 74 -10.14 16.05 -8.11
N GLN A 75 -10.38 15.16 -7.14
CA GLN A 75 -10.38 13.71 -7.36
C GLN A 75 -11.73 13.08 -7.00
N GLN A 76 -11.99 11.92 -7.59
CA GLN A 76 -13.13 11.05 -7.34
C GLN A 76 -12.68 9.73 -6.69
N ALA A 77 -13.53 9.18 -5.84
CA ALA A 77 -13.36 7.86 -5.24
C ALA A 77 -13.65 6.78 -6.30
N VAL A 78 -12.65 5.96 -6.58
CA VAL A 78 -12.72 4.83 -7.53
C VAL A 78 -12.64 3.47 -6.83
N GLY A 79 -12.30 3.47 -5.55
CA GLY A 79 -12.25 2.28 -4.71
C GLY A 79 -12.10 2.66 -3.25
N GLY A 80 -12.27 1.71 -2.36
CA GLY A 80 -12.09 1.92 -0.93
C GLY A 80 -12.39 0.66 -0.16
N GLY A 81 -12.20 0.74 1.15
CA GLY A 81 -12.39 -0.40 2.03
C GLY A 81 -11.81 -0.16 3.41
N TYR A 82 -11.75 -1.24 4.17
CA TYR A 82 -11.26 -1.20 5.53
C TYR A 82 -10.45 -2.46 5.85
N ALA A 83 -9.60 -2.35 6.86
CA ALA A 83 -8.83 -3.44 7.42
C ALA A 83 -8.94 -3.39 8.94
N HIS A 84 -9.17 -4.54 9.56
CA HIS A 84 -9.09 -4.66 11.01
C HIS A 84 -7.65 -4.67 11.46
N LEU A 85 -7.41 -4.13 12.65
CA LEU A 85 -6.13 -4.20 13.32
C LEU A 85 -6.21 -5.23 14.44
N GLY A 86 -5.36 -6.27 14.38
CA GLY A 86 -5.28 -7.31 15.40
C GLY A 86 -6.08 -8.56 15.10
N GLU A 87 -6.33 -9.37 16.13
CA GLU A 87 -6.98 -10.67 16.01
C GLU A 87 -8.48 -10.53 15.70
N HIS A 88 -8.95 -11.33 14.75
CA HIS A 88 -10.35 -11.36 14.36
C HIS A 88 -11.14 -12.30 15.27
N ASP A 89 -11.96 -11.74 16.15
CA ASP A 89 -13.01 -12.50 16.82
C ASP A 89 -14.08 -12.89 15.78
N ARG A 90 -14.17 -14.20 15.51
CA ARG A 90 -15.11 -14.78 14.55
C ARG A 90 -16.52 -14.93 15.10
N GLU A 91 -16.67 -14.98 16.42
CA GLU A 91 -17.97 -15.14 17.08
C GLU A 91 -18.70 -13.80 17.18
N ARG A 92 -17.95 -12.70 17.31
CA ARG A 92 -18.48 -11.32 17.34
C ARG A 92 -17.73 -10.43 16.35
N PRO A 93 -17.93 -10.60 15.03
CA PRO A 93 -17.24 -9.79 14.04
C PRO A 93 -17.77 -8.34 14.07
N VAL A 94 -16.92 -7.41 13.67
CA VAL A 94 -17.39 -6.10 13.21
C VAL A 94 -17.94 -6.25 11.79
N ILE A 95 -19.12 -5.72 11.56
CA ILE A 95 -19.82 -5.77 10.28
C ILE A 95 -19.77 -4.39 9.65
N ALA A 96 -19.41 -4.29 8.37
CA ALA A 96 -19.59 -3.09 7.57
C ALA A 96 -20.86 -3.22 6.73
N GLU A 97 -21.98 -2.67 7.19
CA GLU A 97 -23.25 -2.67 6.46
C GLU A 97 -23.19 -1.83 5.20
N VAL A 98 -22.46 -0.71 5.28
CA VAL A 98 -22.15 0.14 4.13
C VAL A 98 -20.63 0.13 3.94
N ASN A 99 -20.23 -0.08 2.69
CA ASN A 99 -18.85 0.00 2.23
C ASN A 99 -18.90 0.35 0.74
N ALA A 100 -19.04 1.63 0.42
CA ALA A 100 -19.43 2.08 -0.91
C ALA A 100 -18.93 3.50 -1.23
N PRO A 101 -18.77 3.84 -2.52
CA PRO A 101 -18.49 5.22 -2.92
C PRO A 101 -19.67 6.13 -2.54
N SER A 102 -19.35 7.37 -2.19
CA SER A 102 -20.31 8.39 -1.81
C SER A 102 -19.83 9.79 -2.21
N ASN A 103 -20.75 10.76 -2.15
CA ASN A 103 -20.39 12.17 -2.23
C ASN A 103 -20.67 12.88 -0.91
N THR A 104 -19.85 13.87 -0.58
CA THR A 104 -19.98 14.65 0.65
C THR A 104 -20.96 15.82 0.51
N SER A 105 -21.50 16.07 -0.69
CA SER A 105 -22.40 17.20 -0.94
C SER A 105 -23.88 16.87 -0.77
N GLY A 106 -24.24 15.59 -0.74
CA GLY A 106 -25.62 15.10 -0.64
C GLY A 106 -26.44 15.28 -1.91
N LYS A 107 -25.80 15.61 -3.05
CA LYS A 107 -26.49 15.78 -4.34
C LYS A 107 -26.36 14.51 -5.18
N PRO A 108 -27.44 14.02 -5.82
CA PRO A 108 -27.43 12.73 -6.51
C PRO A 108 -26.48 12.68 -7.72
N ASP A 109 -26.25 13.81 -8.39
CA ASP A 109 -25.48 13.87 -9.63
C ASP A 109 -24.03 14.36 -9.44
N GLU A 110 -23.60 14.61 -8.20
CA GLU A 110 -22.23 15.00 -7.94
C GLU A 110 -21.29 13.79 -7.87
N VAL A 111 -20.06 14.02 -8.34
CA VAL A 111 -19.00 13.02 -8.39
C VAL A 111 -18.78 12.45 -6.99
N ASN A 112 -18.71 11.13 -6.89
CA ASN A 112 -18.36 10.48 -5.63
C ASN A 112 -16.94 10.85 -5.25
N ASN A 113 -16.78 11.69 -4.25
CA ASN A 113 -15.50 12.18 -3.77
C ASN A 113 -15.10 11.55 -2.43
N ALA A 114 -15.83 10.55 -1.95
CA ALA A 114 -15.56 9.87 -0.70
C ALA A 114 -15.91 8.38 -0.79
N TRP A 115 -15.44 7.64 0.20
CA TRP A 115 -15.88 6.28 0.47
C TRP A 115 -16.52 6.23 1.85
N SER A 116 -17.78 5.81 1.91
CA SER A 116 -18.57 5.79 3.13
C SER A 116 -18.62 4.40 3.75
N PHE A 117 -18.70 4.39 5.08
CA PHE A 117 -18.82 3.21 5.89
C PHE A 117 -19.93 3.37 6.93
N LEU A 118 -20.65 2.28 7.16
CA LEU A 118 -21.52 2.10 8.33
C LEU A 118 -21.09 0.80 9.01
N PHE A 119 -20.46 0.93 10.16
CA PHE A 119 -19.99 -0.20 10.95
C PHE A 119 -20.94 -0.51 12.10
N MET A 120 -21.08 -1.81 12.39
CA MET A 120 -21.64 -2.35 13.62
C MET A 120 -20.56 -3.10 14.39
N ASN A 121 -20.48 -2.82 15.68
CA ASN A 121 -19.61 -3.50 16.62
C ASN A 121 -20.43 -3.94 17.83
N ASP A 122 -20.78 -5.22 17.87
CA ASP A 122 -21.55 -5.78 18.97
C ASP A 122 -20.70 -6.06 20.21
N LYS A 123 -19.40 -5.77 20.18
CA LYS A 123 -18.49 -5.88 21.33
C LYS A 123 -18.70 -4.71 22.29
N GLU A 124 -18.38 -4.95 23.56
CA GLU A 124 -18.35 -3.88 24.57
C GLU A 124 -17.15 -2.94 24.35
N GLU A 125 -16.03 -3.49 23.87
CA GLU A 125 -14.80 -2.75 23.64
C GLU A 125 -14.74 -2.14 22.23
N PRO A 126 -14.13 -0.95 22.07
CA PRO A 126 -13.92 -0.36 20.75
C PRO A 126 -12.97 -1.21 19.88
N THR A 127 -13.32 -1.37 18.60
CA THR A 127 -12.47 -2.09 17.64
C THR A 127 -11.70 -1.11 16.75
N PRO A 128 -10.35 -1.13 16.78
CA PRO A 128 -9.55 -0.29 15.90
C PRO A 128 -9.54 -0.83 14.47
N ILE A 129 -9.70 0.07 13.50
CA ILE A 129 -9.65 -0.23 12.07
C ILE A 129 -8.83 0.82 11.33
N ASP A 130 -8.30 0.42 10.19
CA ASP A 130 -7.84 1.35 9.16
C ASP A 130 -8.90 1.39 8.05
N VAL A 131 -9.37 2.58 7.69
CA VAL A 131 -10.25 2.82 6.53
C VAL A 131 -9.46 3.51 5.44
N TYR A 132 -9.82 3.26 4.18
CA TYR A 132 -9.13 3.87 3.05
C TYR A 132 -10.06 4.14 1.87
N VAL A 133 -9.63 5.09 1.05
CA VAL A 133 -10.20 5.41 -0.27
C VAL A 133 -9.08 5.51 -1.29
N ILE A 134 -9.33 5.01 -2.48
CA ILE A 134 -8.50 5.14 -3.67
C ILE A 134 -9.14 6.20 -4.55
N CYS A 135 -8.35 7.19 -4.94
CA CYS A 135 -8.81 8.40 -5.59
C CYS A 135 -8.14 8.58 -6.95
N ALA A 136 -8.88 9.05 -7.95
CA ALA A 136 -8.35 9.37 -9.27
C ALA A 136 -8.79 10.78 -9.69
N PRO A 137 -8.03 11.50 -10.55
CA PRO A 137 -8.46 12.78 -11.09
C PRO A 137 -9.84 12.72 -11.75
N ILE A 138 -10.62 13.79 -11.62
CA ILE A 138 -11.91 13.94 -12.31
C ILE A 138 -11.64 14.34 -13.77
N GLY A 139 -12.19 13.57 -14.72
CA GLY A 139 -12.09 13.89 -16.15
C GLY A 139 -10.81 13.43 -16.86
N GLY A 140 -10.07 12.48 -16.26
CA GLY A 140 -8.96 11.77 -16.91
C GLY A 140 -9.40 10.73 -17.92
#